data_AF-A0A841VMF6-F1
#
_entry.id   AF-A0A841VMF6-F1
#
_cell.length_a   1.000
_cell.length_b   1.000
_cell.length_c   1.000
_cell.angle_alpha   90.00
_cell.angle_beta   90.00
_cell.angle_gamma   90.00
#
_symmetry.space_group_name_H-M   'P 1'
#
loop_
_entity.id
_entity.type
_entity.pdbx_description
1 polymer ?
#
loop_
_entity_poly.entity_id
_entity_poly.type
_entity_poly.pdbx_seq_one_letter_code
_entity_poly.pdbx_strand_id
1 'polypeptide(L)'
;MNWKNIRIAEIQGIEKVVAEFYVRCVKYIPNCQFRVKITQDIDGKYSGHVNLAVRNSRNVSPKWVGGSGDSIDEALENSIKELVKSIKSSGKNVNLLQEEDFEWSAPEDF
;
A
#
# COMPACT_ATOMS: atom_id res chain seq x y z
N MET A 1 -6.39 27.62 9.55
CA MET A 1 -7.55 26.92 8.97
C MET A 1 -7.25 25.42 9.01
N ASN A 2 -8.14 24.59 9.55
CA ASN A 2 -7.93 23.13 9.64
C ASN A 2 -8.61 22.46 8.45
N TRP A 3 -7.87 21.69 7.65
CA TRP A 3 -8.40 20.98 6.49
C TRP A 3 -9.54 20.01 6.87
N LYS A 4 -9.52 19.51 8.10
CA LYS A 4 -10.58 18.67 8.67
C LYS A 4 -11.93 19.37 8.75
N ASN A 5 -11.99 20.69 8.63
CA ASN A 5 -13.26 21.42 8.65
C ASN A 5 -13.80 21.76 7.25
N ILE A 6 -13.07 21.39 6.18
CA ILE A 6 -13.52 21.62 4.82
C ILE A 6 -14.71 20.69 4.53
N ARG A 7 -15.82 21.28 4.09
CA ARG A 7 -17.05 20.57 3.67
C ARG A 7 -17.50 21.15 2.35
N ILE A 8 -17.55 20.30 1.33
CA ILE A 8 -17.99 20.60 -0.03
C ILE A 8 -18.99 19.50 -0.38
N ALA A 9 -20.22 19.86 -0.78
CA ALA A 9 -21.33 18.90 -0.89
C ALA A 9 -21.05 17.77 -1.89
N GLU A 10 -20.24 18.06 -2.91
CA GLU A 10 -19.87 17.15 -3.99
C GLU A 10 -18.66 16.26 -3.64
N ILE A 11 -17.98 16.49 -2.52
CA ILE A 11 -16.75 15.76 -2.15
C ILE A 11 -17.03 14.84 -0.95
N GLN A 12 -16.82 13.53 -1.15
CA GLN A 12 -17.09 12.51 -0.13
C GLN A 12 -16.10 12.56 1.05
N GLY A 13 -14.84 12.88 0.78
CA GLY A 13 -13.80 12.85 1.80
C GLY A 13 -12.53 13.55 1.33
N ILE A 14 -11.74 13.97 2.31
CA ILE A 14 -10.40 14.48 2.10
C ILE A 14 -9.48 13.62 2.97
N GLU A 15 -8.42 13.14 2.38
CA GLU A 15 -7.32 12.52 3.10
C GLU A 15 -6.06 13.35 2.91
N LYS A 16 -5.25 13.42 3.97
CA LYS A 16 -3.96 14.10 3.93
C LYS A 16 -2.84 13.06 3.95
N VAL A 17 -1.87 13.17 3.04
CA VAL A 17 -0.62 12.42 3.16
C VAL A 17 0.15 12.92 4.37
N VAL A 18 0.44 12.02 5.31
CA VAL A 18 1.11 12.33 6.58
C VAL A 18 2.49 11.70 6.70
N ALA A 19 2.79 10.66 5.91
CA ALA A 19 4.12 10.06 5.84
C ALA A 19 4.32 9.28 4.52
N GLU A 20 5.57 9.11 4.12
CA GLU A 20 6.00 8.21 3.06
C GLU A 20 7.24 7.45 3.52
N PHE A 21 7.25 6.14 3.31
CA PHE A 21 8.32 5.25 3.75
C PHE A 21 8.92 4.50 2.57
N TYR A 22 10.26 4.47 2.53
CA TYR A 22 11.01 3.57 1.68
C TYR A 22 11.26 2.27 2.45
N VAL A 23 10.67 1.18 1.99
CA VAL A 23 10.80 -0.13 2.62
C VAL A 23 11.76 -0.98 1.81
N ARG A 24 12.80 -1.50 2.47
CA ARG A 24 13.77 -2.43 1.87
C ARG A 24 13.46 -3.85 2.31
N CYS A 25 13.42 -4.78 1.37
CA CYS A 25 13.14 -6.18 1.61
C CYS A 25 14.38 -7.04 1.53
N VAL A 26 14.43 -8.06 2.39
CA VAL A 26 15.47 -9.10 2.37
C VAL A 26 15.03 -10.30 1.51
N LYS A 27 13.73 -10.44 1.22
CA LYS A 27 13.16 -11.60 0.52
C LYS A 27 11.91 -11.23 -0.31
N TYR A 28 11.62 -12.07 -1.31
CA TYR A 28 10.41 -12.12 -2.15
C TYR A 28 10.28 -11.08 -3.27
N ILE A 29 10.90 -9.90 -3.15
CA ILE A 29 10.64 -8.78 -4.07
C ILE A 29 11.89 -8.48 -4.91
N PRO A 30 11.80 -8.54 -6.25
CA PRO A 30 12.84 -8.10 -7.18
C PRO A 30 13.20 -6.62 -6.93
N ASN A 31 14.46 -6.26 -7.04
CA ASN A 31 14.98 -4.91 -6.73
C ASN A 31 14.79 -4.45 -5.26
N CYS A 32 14.31 -5.34 -4.37
CA CYS A 32 14.33 -5.24 -2.91
C CYS A 32 13.83 -3.94 -2.27
N GLN A 33 13.09 -3.07 -2.98
CA GLN A 33 12.56 -1.84 -2.41
C GLN A 33 11.17 -1.51 -2.96
N PHE A 34 10.31 -1.01 -2.08
CA PHE A 34 9.00 -0.48 -2.41
C PHE A 34 8.67 0.68 -1.46
N ARG A 35 7.54 1.36 -1.71
CA ARG A 35 7.12 2.51 -0.92
C ARG A 35 5.76 2.28 -0.28
N VAL A 36 5.57 2.89 0.89
CA VAL A 36 4.27 2.94 1.58
C VAL A 36 3.96 4.38 1.92
N LYS A 37 2.81 4.87 1.44
CA LYS A 37 2.28 6.21 1.71
C LYS A 37 1.21 6.07 2.77
N ILE A 38 1.28 6.87 3.82
CA ILE A 38 0.26 6.90 4.87
C ILE A 38 -0.58 8.15 4.69
N THR A 39 -1.90 7.96 4.56
CA THR A 39 -2.89 9.01 4.61
C THR A 39 -3.59 9.03 5.95
N GLN A 40 -4.03 10.22 6.36
CA GLN A 40 -4.89 10.41 7.50
C GLN A 40 -6.22 10.99 7.01
N ASP A 41 -7.32 10.40 7.43
CA ASP A 41 -8.65 10.92 7.17
C ASP A 41 -9.04 12.03 8.16
N ILE A 42 -10.22 12.56 7.94
CA ILE A 42 -10.79 13.62 8.76
C ILE A 42 -10.99 13.21 10.23
N ASP A 43 -11.39 11.96 10.46
CA ASP A 43 -11.64 11.38 11.78
C ASP A 43 -10.33 11.02 12.50
N GLY A 44 -9.20 11.16 11.81
CA GLY A 44 -7.87 10.92 12.34
C GLY A 44 -7.41 9.47 12.21
N LYS A 45 -8.11 8.63 11.46
CA LYS A 45 -7.69 7.27 11.12
C LYS A 45 -6.60 7.29 10.05
N TYR A 46 -5.74 6.28 10.09
CA TYR A 46 -4.61 6.17 9.18
C TYR A 46 -4.80 5.00 8.24
N SER A 47 -4.48 5.23 6.97
CA SER A 47 -4.53 4.24 5.89
C SER A 47 -3.19 4.22 5.18
N GLY A 48 -2.62 3.04 5.00
CA GLY A 48 -1.39 2.85 4.26
C GLY A 48 -1.66 2.29 2.86
N HIS A 49 -0.97 2.87 1.89
CA HIS A 49 -1.07 2.56 0.47
C HIS A 49 0.28 2.05 0.00
N VAL A 50 0.33 0.81 -0.49
CA VAL A 50 1.56 0.18 -0.97
C VAL A 50 1.67 0.38 -2.47
N ASN A 51 2.82 0.86 -2.95
CA ASN A 51 3.07 1.13 -4.37
C ASN A 51 3.37 -0.13 -5.21
N LEU A 52 3.10 -1.30 -4.66
CA LEU A 52 3.48 -2.60 -5.20
C LEU A 52 2.36 -3.61 -4.95
N ALA A 53 2.01 -4.37 -5.98
CA ALA A 53 1.08 -5.47 -5.92
C ALA A 53 1.69 -6.73 -6.55
N VAL A 54 1.25 -7.90 -6.09
CA VAL A 54 1.60 -9.19 -6.69
C VAL A 54 0.48 -9.64 -7.63
N ARG A 55 0.84 -10.17 -8.80
CA ARG A 55 -0.10 -10.79 -9.74
C ARG A 55 -0.47 -12.19 -9.25
N ASN A 56 -1.74 -12.56 -9.35
CA ASN A 56 -2.18 -13.93 -9.11
C ASN A 56 -1.75 -14.86 -10.27
N SER A 57 -1.49 -16.13 -9.98
CA SER A 57 -1.34 -17.25 -10.93
C SER A 57 -2.34 -17.28 -12.10
N ARG A 58 -3.55 -16.74 -11.94
CA ARG A 58 -4.60 -16.68 -12.99
C ARG A 58 -4.55 -15.43 -13.88
N ASN A 59 -3.58 -14.53 -13.70
CA ASN A 59 -3.47 -13.24 -14.41
C ASN A 59 -4.71 -12.32 -14.33
N VAL A 60 -5.60 -12.53 -13.36
CA VAL A 60 -6.77 -11.69 -13.12
C VAL A 60 -6.38 -10.56 -12.19
N SER A 61 -5.85 -9.48 -12.76
CA SER A 61 -5.47 -8.19 -12.13
C SER A 61 -4.55 -8.26 -10.88
N PRO A 62 -3.61 -7.31 -10.73
CA PRO A 62 -2.82 -7.21 -9.50
C PRO A 62 -3.72 -6.96 -8.29
N LYS A 63 -3.44 -7.62 -7.16
CA LYS A 63 -4.13 -7.33 -5.91
C LYS A 63 -3.38 -6.23 -5.15
N TRP A 64 -3.86 -5.00 -5.29
CA TRP A 64 -3.42 -3.87 -4.47
C TRP A 64 -3.84 -4.09 -3.01
N VAL A 65 -2.93 -3.78 -2.10
CA VAL A 65 -3.11 -3.98 -0.66
C VAL A 65 -2.70 -2.74 0.11
N GLY A 66 -3.31 -2.61 1.27
CA GLY A 66 -3.08 -1.54 2.23
C GLY A 66 -3.50 -2.01 3.61
N GLY A 67 -3.09 -1.27 4.63
CA GLY A 67 -3.45 -1.53 6.02
C GLY A 67 -3.97 -0.27 6.68
N SER A 68 -4.90 -0.44 7.63
CA SER A 68 -5.39 0.65 8.46
C SER A 68 -4.80 0.58 9.86
N GLY A 69 -4.81 1.70 10.59
CA GLY A 69 -4.36 1.76 11.97
C GLY A 69 -4.81 3.04 12.69
N ASP A 70 -4.64 3.06 14.01
CA ASP A 70 -4.87 4.22 14.87
C ASP A 70 -3.62 5.12 14.99
N SER A 71 -2.53 4.73 14.35
CA SER A 71 -1.28 5.50 14.23
C SER A 71 -0.61 5.29 12.87
N ILE A 72 0.36 6.16 12.55
CA ILE A 72 1.21 6.02 11.36
C ILE A 72 1.94 4.68 11.38
N ASP A 73 2.51 4.31 12.53
CA ASP A 73 3.31 3.09 12.68
C ASP A 73 2.46 1.83 12.51
N GLU A 74 1.25 1.81 13.09
CA GLU A 74 0.33 0.69 12.97
C GLU A 74 -0.17 0.52 11.53
N ALA A 75 -0.54 1.62 10.85
CA ALA A 75 -0.96 1.57 9.46
C ALA A 75 0.18 1.09 8.53
N LEU A 76 1.41 1.51 8.80
CA LEU A 76 2.60 1.02 8.09
C LEU A 76 2.81 -0.48 8.30
N GLU A 77 2.82 -0.93 9.57
CA GLU A 77 3.02 -2.34 9.92
C GLU A 77 1.94 -3.23 9.27
N ASN A 78 0.67 -2.81 9.37
CA ASN A 78 -0.45 -3.54 8.81
C ASN A 78 -0.39 -3.59 7.27
N SER A 79 0.03 -2.51 6.61
CA SER A 79 0.21 -2.47 5.15
C SER A 79 1.29 -3.46 4.69
N ILE A 80 2.43 -3.49 5.37
CA ILE A 80 3.52 -4.43 5.07
C ILE A 80 3.08 -5.88 5.31
N LYS A 81 2.37 -6.15 6.41
CA LYS A 81 1.82 -7.49 6.71
C LYS A 81 0.85 -7.97 5.63
N GLU A 82 -0.06 -7.10 5.17
CA GLU A 82 -1.01 -7.45 4.10
C GLU A 82 -0.32 -7.66 2.75
N LEU A 83 0.74 -6.91 2.43
CA LEU A 83 1.57 -7.20 1.25
C LEU A 83 2.22 -8.59 1.33
N VAL A 84 2.87 -8.91 2.44
CA VAL A 84 3.53 -10.21 2.64
C VAL A 84 2.51 -11.35 2.56
N LYS A 85 1.31 -11.16 3.14
CA LYS A 85 0.22 -12.11 3.05
C LYS A 85 -0.26 -12.28 1.60
N SER A 86 -0.43 -11.19 0.86
CA SER A 86 -0.80 -11.21 -0.56
C SER A 86 0.20 -12.01 -1.40
N ILE A 87 1.50 -11.80 -1.20
CA ILE A 87 2.59 -12.55 -1.86
C ILE A 87 2.48 -14.04 -1.55
N LYS A 88 2.32 -14.42 -0.27
CA LYS A 88 2.20 -15.82 0.15
C LYS A 88 0.93 -16.50 -0.37
N SER A 89 -0.15 -15.73 -0.58
CA SER A 89 -1.44 -16.21 -1.08
C SER A 89 -1.60 -16.07 -2.60
N SER A 90 -0.57 -15.66 -3.33
CA SER A 90 -0.62 -15.43 -4.79
C SER A 90 -0.79 -16.69 -5.64
N GLY A 91 -0.58 -17.87 -5.04
CA GLY A 91 -0.52 -19.16 -5.74
C GLY A 91 0.80 -19.40 -6.49
N LYS A 92 1.76 -18.47 -6.40
CA LYS A 92 3.10 -18.60 -6.99
C LYS A 92 4.10 -19.17 -5.99
N ASN A 93 5.18 -19.79 -6.48
CA ASN A 93 6.27 -20.23 -5.62
C ASN A 93 7.09 -19.01 -5.18
N VAL A 94 6.98 -18.64 -3.90
CA VAL A 94 7.61 -17.45 -3.33
C VAL A 94 9.14 -17.42 -3.43
N ASN A 95 9.80 -18.56 -3.67
CA ASN A 95 11.26 -18.62 -3.86
C ASN A 95 11.68 -18.43 -5.32
N LEU A 96 10.73 -18.36 -6.26
CA LEU A 96 10.97 -18.24 -7.70
C LEU A 96 10.34 -16.96 -8.29
N LEU A 97 9.86 -16.04 -7.45
CA LEU A 97 9.22 -14.82 -7.91
C LEU A 97 10.19 -13.96 -8.73
N GLN A 98 9.71 -13.47 -9.87
CA GLN A 98 10.42 -12.59 -10.79
C GLN A 98 9.73 -11.22 -10.87
N GLU A 99 10.34 -10.26 -11.55
CA GLU A 99 9.83 -8.88 -11.68
C GLU A 99 8.44 -8.84 -12.31
N GLU A 100 8.17 -9.72 -13.27
CA GLU A 100 6.91 -9.82 -13.99
C GLU A 100 5.76 -10.34 -13.12
N ASP A 101 6.08 -10.93 -11.96
CA ASP A 101 5.08 -11.36 -10.97
C ASP A 101 4.52 -10.19 -10.17
N PHE A 102 5.09 -8.99 -10.33
CA PHE A 102 4.71 -7.79 -9.62
C PHE A 102 4.19 -6.70 -10.57
N GLU A 103 3.48 -5.75 -9.99
CA GLU A 103 3.04 -4.52 -10.65
C GLU A 103 3.29 -3.35 -9.69
N TRP A 104 4.01 -2.34 -10.18
CA TRP A 104 4.25 -1.10 -9.45
C TRP A 104 3.21 -0.06 -9.86
N SER A 105 2.81 0.79 -8.92
CA SER A 105 1.97 1.94 -9.27
C SER A 105 2.74 2.89 -10.17
N ALA A 106 2.05 3.64 -11.03
CA ALA A 106 2.71 4.68 -11.80
C ALA A 106 3.32 5.73 -10.84
N PRO A 107 4.44 6.38 -11.20
CA PRO A 107 5.03 7.44 -10.37
C PRO A 107 4.06 8.58 -10.06
N GLU A 108 3.14 8.89 -10.96
CA GLU A 108 2.10 9.90 -10.79
C GLU A 108 0.98 9.50 -9.82
N ASP A 109 0.77 8.19 -9.61
CA ASP A 109 -0.22 7.65 -8.66
C ASP A 109 0.32 7.63 -7.22
N PHE A 110 1.63 7.87 -7.03
CA PHE A 110 2.33 7.64 -5.77
C PHE A 110 3.30 8.75 -5.37
#